data_AF-A0A931R5H5-F1
#
_entry.id   AF-A0A931R5H5-F1
#
_cell.length_a   1.000
_cell.length_b   1.000
_cell.length_c   1.000
_cell.angle_alpha   90.00
_cell.angle_beta   90.00
_cell.angle_gamma   90.00
#
_symmetry.space_group_name_H-M   'P 1'
#
loop_
_entity.id
_entity.type
_entity.pdbx_description
1 polymer ?
#
loop_
_entity_poly.entity_id
_entity_poly.type
_entity_poly.pdbx_seq_one_letter_code
_entity_poly.pdbx_strand_id
1 'polypeptide(L)' 'LTRAELLQRANDLFNWTASGKLKLRIERVYSLREAAEAQRQLEARQTTGKVILIP' A
#
# COMPACT_ATOMS: atom_id res chain seq x y z
N LEU A 1 6.67 21.69 2.10
CA LEU A 1 5.48 20.84 1.96
C LEU A 1 4.32 21.54 2.64
N THR A 2 3.31 21.99 1.88
CA THR A 2 2.14 22.68 2.43
C THR A 2 0.94 21.72 2.54
N ARG A 3 -0.03 22.05 3.39
CA ARG A 3 -1.30 21.28 3.48
C ARG A 3 -2.01 21.19 2.13
N ALA A 4 -1.96 22.27 1.34
CA ALA A 4 -2.56 22.31 0.01
C ALA A 4 -1.91 21.30 -0.95
N GLU A 5 -0.58 21.23 -0.95
CA GLU A 5 0.17 20.24 -1.76
C GLU A 5 -0.15 18.80 -1.35
N LEU A 6 -0.27 18.53 -0.05
CA LEU A 6 -0.64 17.20 0.45
C LEU A 6 -2.02 16.77 -0.04
N LEU A 7 -3.02 17.66 0.07
CA LEU A 7 -4.39 17.37 -0.35
C LEU A 7 -4.48 17.20 -1.86
N GLN A 8 -3.79 18.03 -2.64
CA GLN A 8 -3.76 17.92 -4.09
C GLN A 8 -3.22 16.55 -4.52
N ARG A 9 -2.08 16.11 -3.96
CA ARG A 9 -1.49 14.80 -4.28
C ARG A 9 -2.39 13.63 -3.87
N ALA A 10 -3.03 13.72 -2.70
CA ALA A 10 -3.96 12.69 -2.24
C ALA A 10 -5.17 12.58 -3.19
N ASN A 11 -5.77 13.70 -3.57
CA ASN A 11 -6.90 13.74 -4.51
C ASN A 11 -6.53 13.14 -5.85
N ASP A 12 -5.35 13.46 -6.39
CA ASP A 12 -4.89 12.89 -7.67
C ASP A 12 -4.76 11.36 -7.60
N LEU A 13 -4.18 10.83 -6.52
CA LEU A 13 -4.05 9.39 -6.31
C LEU A 13 -5.41 8.69 -6.23
N PHE A 14 -6.36 9.26 -5.48
CA PHE A 14 -7.71 8.70 -5.39
C PHE A 14 -8.46 8.78 -6.73
N ASN A 15 -8.34 9.89 -7.46
CA ASN A 15 -8.92 10.04 -8.79
C ASN A 15 -8.36 9.02 -9.79
N TRP A 16 -7.06 8.76 -9.77
CA TRP A 16 -6.45 7.72 -10.63
C TRP A 16 -6.90 6.32 -10.25
N THR A 17 -7.10 6.06 -8.96
CA THR A 17 -7.62 4.77 -8.48
C THR A 17 -9.08 4.57 -8.90
N ALA A 18 -9.92 5.59 -8.72
CA ALA A 18 -11.35 5.56 -9.09
C ALA A 18 -11.57 5.45 -10.61
N SER A 19 -10.74 6.13 -11.41
CA SER A 19 -10.78 6.05 -12.88
C SER A 19 -10.16 4.77 -13.44
N GLY A 20 -9.56 3.91 -12.61
CA GLY A 20 -8.86 2.70 -13.04
C GLY A 20 -7.52 2.94 -13.73
N LYS A 21 -7.06 4.20 -13.81
CA LYS A 21 -5.74 4.58 -14.33
C LYS A 21 -4.60 4.05 -13.45
N LEU A 22 -4.84 3.93 -12.15
CA LEU A 22 -3.93 3.30 -11.19
C LEU A 22 -4.54 1.98 -10.70
N LYS A 23 -3.93 0.86 -11.07
CA LYS A 23 -4.32 -0.48 -10.60
C LYS A 23 -3.40 -0.91 -9.46
N LEU A 24 -3.98 -1.09 -8.28
CA LEU A 24 -3.26 -1.55 -7.09
C LEU A 24 -3.25 -3.07 -7.05
N ARG A 25 -2.06 -3.68 -7.07
CA ARG A 25 -1.87 -5.11 -6.78
C ARG A 25 -1.52 -5.28 -5.31
N ILE A 26 -2.35 -6.01 -4.59
CA ILE A 26 -2.07 -6.48 -3.23
C ILE A 26 -1.49 -7.88 -3.38
N GLU A 27 -0.24 -8.05 -2.95
CA GLU A 27 0.47 -9.32 -3.11
C GLU A 27 0.16 -10.28 -1.98
N ARG A 28 0.21 -9.78 -0.73
CA ARG A 28 -0.06 -10.57 0.46
C ARG A 28 -0.83 -9.76 1.48
N VAL A 29 -1.69 -10.44 2.22
CA VAL A 29 -2.41 -9.89 3.37
C VAL A 29 -2.10 -10.79 4.56
N TYR A 30 -1.67 -10.18 5.66
CA TYR A 30 -1.41 -10.87 6.92
C TYR A 30 -2.32 -10.31 8.01
N SER A 31 -2.62 -11.10 9.03
CA SER A 31 -3.18 -10.53 10.25
C SER A 31 -2.14 -9.66 10.96
N LEU A 32 -2.59 -8.70 11.77
CA LEU A 32 -1.70 -7.84 12.53
C LEU A 32 -0.81 -8.64 13.49
N ARG A 33 -1.31 -9.78 13.99
CA ARG A 33 -0.54 -10.71 14.83
C ARG A 33 0.65 -11.32 14.09
N GLU A 34 0.61 -11.39 12.76
CA GLU A 34 1.66 -11.94 11.91
C GLU A 34 2.60 -10.87 11.35
N ALA A 35 2.56 -9.64 11.88
CA ALA A 35 3.39 -8.52 11.41
C ALA A 35 4.89 -8.86 11.31
N ALA A 36 5.41 -9.67 12.24
CA ALA A 36 6.80 -10.11 12.21
C ALA A 36 7.13 -10.97 10.97
N GLU A 37 6.21 -11.83 10.55
CA GLU A 37 6.38 -12.65 9.35
C GLU A 37 6.25 -11.80 8.08
N ALA A 38 5.30 -10.87 8.06
CA ALA A 38 5.18 -9.91 6.97
C ALA A 38 6.48 -9.14 6.72
N GLN A 39 7.17 -8.71 7.79
CA GLN A 39 8.48 -8.06 7.70
C GLN A 39 9.58 -9.00 7.22
N ARG A 40 9.69 -10.21 7.77
CA ARG A 40 10.69 -11.21 7.32
C ARG A 40 10.58 -11.49 5.82
N GLN A 41 9.37 -11.66 5.30
CA GLN A 41 9.17 -11.92 3.87
C GLN A 41 9.46 -10.69 2.99
N LEU A 42 9.19 -9.48 3.49
CA LEU A 42 9.54 -8.25 2.81
C LEU A 42 11.07 -8.09 2.72
N GLU A 43 11.78 -8.27 3.82
CA GLU A 43 13.25 -8.18 3.89
C GLU A 43 13.94 -9.24 3.04
N ALA A 44 13.41 -10.47 3.05
CA ALA A 44 13.90 -11.57 2.22
C ALA A 44 13.56 -11.40 0.71
N ARG A 45 12.94 -10.29 0.30
CA ARG A 45 12.52 -10.01 -1.08
C ARG A 45 11.58 -11.06 -1.67
N GLN A 46 10.78 -11.72 -0.82
CA GLN A 46 9.79 -12.73 -1.23
C GLN A 46 8.43 -12.13 -1.59
N THR A 47 8.34 -10.80 -1.59
CA THR A 47 7.15 -10.04 -2.01
C THR A 47 7.57 -9.07 -3.11
N THR A 48 6.78 -8.99 -4.18
CA THR A 48 7.03 -8.10 -5.33
C THR A 48 5.99 -6.98 -5.43
N GLY A 49 5.26 -6.73 -4.34
CA GLY A 49 4.15 -5.81 -4.31
C GLY A 49 3.76 -5.39 -2.90
N LYS A 50 2.53 -4.88 -2.76
CA LYS A 50 2.05 -4.34 -1.49
C LYS A 50 1.70 -5.47 -0.52
N VAL A 51 2.17 -5.33 0.71
CA VAL A 51 1.81 -6.18 1.85
C VAL A 51 0.88 -5.38 2.76
N ILE A 52 -0.24 -5.97 3.15
CA ILE A 52 -1.24 -5.31 3.99
C ILE A 52 -1.40 -6.09 5.29
N LEU A 53 -1.50 -5.38 6.41
CA LEU A 53 -1.86 -5.95 7.71
C LEU A 53 -3.33 -5.62 8.00
N ILE A 54 -4.11 -6.63 8.36
CA ILE A 54 -5.49 -6.48 8.82
C ILE A 54 -5.58 -6.76 10.33
N PRO A 55 -6.33 -5.97 11.11
CA PRO A 55 -6.47 -6.16 12.56
C PRO A 55 -6.98 -7.55 12.97
#